data_AF-A0A2T0K1U2-F1
#
_entry.id   AF-A0A2T0K1U2-F1
#
_cell.length_a   1.000
_cell.length_b   1.000
_cell.length_c   1.000
_cell.angle_alpha   90.00
_cell.angle_beta   90.00
_cell.angle_gamma   90.00
#
_symmetry.space_group_name_H-M   'P 1'
#
loop_
_entity.id
_entity.type
_entity.pdbx_description
1 polymer ?
#
loop_
_entity_poly.entity_id
_entity_poly.type
_entity_poly.pdbx_seq_one_letter_code
_entity_poly.pdbx_strand_id
1 'polypeptide(L)'
;MYYTAVERFHDGDPTPVTGCPRLECTNGDDDLGTYPAGFVDAVRDEGTGRTSSGRYLNWSYDVGFWLDTAPRTSDGGTLVPFVSAAADPTVLPRGTRFTIAGCGSQDDGSAPPQAVCTALRDADWEITDEFTPGLGGPKHLDAYIGPETGPGFTDSAWYVSLTGVRLTLD
;
A
#
# COMPACT_ATOMS: atom_id res chain seq x y z
N MET A 1 -3.13 1.67 6.86
CA MET A 1 -2.27 2.52 6.01
C MET A 1 -1.36 1.56 5.29
N TYR A 2 -1.12 1.76 4.00
CA TYR A 2 -0.23 0.91 3.22
C TYR A 2 0.82 1.75 2.49
N TYR A 3 1.95 1.12 2.18
CA TYR A 3 3.15 1.80 1.70
C TYR A 3 3.89 0.96 0.67
N THR A 4 4.92 1.55 0.04
CA THR A 4 5.83 0.78 -0.82
C THR A 4 7.05 0.36 -0.03
N ALA A 5 7.24 -0.94 0.17
CA ALA A 5 8.45 -1.49 0.78
C ALA A 5 9.70 -1.06 -0.01
N VAL A 6 10.82 -0.77 0.65
CA VAL A 6 12.06 -0.40 -0.05
C VAL A 6 13.16 -1.41 0.26
N GLU A 7 13.60 -2.15 -0.76
CA GLU A 7 14.48 -3.33 -0.63
C GLU A 7 15.66 -3.13 0.33
N ARG A 8 16.34 -1.98 0.27
CA ARG A 8 17.52 -1.67 1.11
C ARG A 8 17.24 -1.59 2.62
N PHE A 9 15.99 -1.57 3.04
CA PHE A 9 15.58 -1.52 4.45
C PHE A 9 15.17 -2.88 5.01
N HIS A 10 15.20 -3.91 4.18
CA HIS A 10 14.81 -5.26 4.52
C HIS A 10 16.00 -6.20 4.42
N ASP A 11 16.05 -7.15 5.34
CA ASP A 11 17.09 -8.17 5.44
C ASP A 11 16.48 -9.58 5.31
N GLY A 12 17.32 -10.61 5.44
CA GLY A 12 16.92 -12.01 5.43
C GLY A 12 17.57 -12.81 4.30
N ASP A 13 17.31 -14.11 4.29
CA ASP A 13 17.92 -15.01 3.32
C ASP A 13 17.49 -14.64 1.89
N PRO A 14 18.43 -14.62 0.91
CA PRO A 14 18.10 -14.33 -0.47
C PRO A 14 17.05 -15.31 -1.00
N THR A 15 15.92 -14.78 -1.41
CA THR A 15 14.74 -15.53 -1.85
C THR A 15 14.51 -15.29 -3.33
N PRO A 16 14.54 -16.34 -4.18
CA PRO A 16 14.21 -16.21 -5.59
C PRO A 16 12.71 -15.90 -5.74
N VAL A 17 12.39 -14.96 -6.62
CA VAL A 17 11.01 -14.58 -6.92
C VAL A 17 10.76 -14.88 -8.40
N THR A 18 9.73 -15.69 -8.65
CA THR A 18 9.20 -15.92 -9.99
C THR A 18 7.89 -15.20 -10.18
N GLY A 19 7.58 -14.86 -11.43
CA GLY A 19 6.36 -14.14 -11.74
C GLY A 19 6.34 -13.66 -13.19
N CYS A 20 5.70 -12.52 -13.38
CA CYS A 20 5.54 -11.90 -14.68
C CYS A 20 6.57 -10.77 -14.91
N PRO A 21 7.29 -10.72 -16.04
CA PRO A 21 8.27 -9.66 -16.29
C PRO A 21 7.64 -8.29 -16.54
N ARG A 22 6.31 -8.25 -16.73
CA ARG A 22 5.46 -7.08 -16.95
C ARG A 22 4.02 -7.39 -16.51
N LEU A 23 3.19 -6.37 -16.35
CA LEU A 23 1.81 -6.49 -15.86
C LEU A 23 0.91 -7.39 -16.73
N GLU A 24 1.09 -7.45 -18.05
CA GLU A 24 0.25 -8.27 -18.94
C GLU A 24 0.64 -9.76 -18.90
N CYS A 25 0.48 -10.40 -17.74
CA CYS A 25 0.67 -11.81 -17.48
C CYS A 25 0.00 -12.18 -16.15
N THR A 26 -0.29 -13.45 -15.92
CA THR A 26 -0.92 -13.94 -14.68
C THR A 26 -0.23 -15.24 -14.27
N ASN A 27 0.22 -15.32 -13.01
CA ASN A 27 0.91 -16.48 -12.44
C ASN A 27 2.08 -16.96 -13.32
N GLY A 28 2.93 -16.02 -13.76
CA GLY A 28 4.12 -16.33 -14.54
C GLY A 28 5.18 -17.06 -13.71
N ASP A 29 6.06 -17.78 -14.41
CA ASP A 29 7.16 -18.55 -13.81
C ASP A 29 8.54 -17.98 -14.19
N ASP A 30 8.59 -16.79 -14.80
CA ASP A 30 9.84 -16.15 -15.18
C ASP A 30 10.63 -15.69 -13.95
N ASP A 31 11.96 -15.78 -14.01
CA ASP A 31 12.84 -15.27 -12.96
C ASP A 31 12.76 -13.73 -12.89
N LEU A 32 12.25 -13.21 -11.77
CA LEU A 32 12.16 -11.77 -11.50
C LEU A 32 13.34 -11.27 -10.65
N GLY A 33 14.25 -12.15 -10.27
CA GLY A 33 15.41 -11.86 -9.44
C GLY A 33 15.35 -12.52 -8.06
N THR A 34 16.36 -12.23 -7.27
CA THR A 34 16.50 -12.71 -5.89
C THR A 34 16.57 -11.51 -4.96
N TYR A 35 15.75 -11.52 -3.91
CA TYR A 35 15.60 -10.39 -2.99
C TYR A 35 15.72 -10.86 -1.53
N PRO A 36 15.99 -9.97 -0.56
CA PRO A 36 15.90 -10.33 0.86
C PRO A 36 14.52 -10.89 1.21
N ALA A 37 14.45 -11.97 1.98
CA ALA A 37 13.16 -12.58 2.37
C ALA A 37 12.19 -11.56 2.99
N GLY A 38 12.66 -10.67 3.87
CA GLY A 38 11.82 -9.64 4.48
C GLY A 38 11.21 -8.67 3.46
N PHE A 39 11.93 -8.36 2.37
CA PHE A 39 11.39 -7.53 1.29
C PHE A 39 10.28 -8.26 0.52
N VAL A 40 10.47 -9.56 0.26
CA VAL A 40 9.45 -10.37 -0.44
C VAL A 40 8.18 -10.48 0.38
N ASP A 41 8.30 -10.68 1.69
CA ASP A 41 7.16 -10.73 2.61
C ASP A 41 6.46 -9.37 2.67
N ALA A 42 7.20 -8.27 2.83
CA ALA A 42 6.63 -6.92 2.83
C ALA A 42 5.92 -6.59 1.51
N VAL A 43 6.44 -7.03 0.36
CA VAL A 43 5.75 -6.85 -0.94
C VAL A 43 4.45 -7.65 -1.00
N ARG A 44 4.36 -8.82 -0.36
CA ARG A 44 3.11 -9.59 -0.30
C ARG A 44 2.09 -8.93 0.61
N ASP A 45 2.54 -8.39 1.74
CA ASP A 45 1.65 -7.75 2.71
C ASP A 45 1.13 -6.40 2.19
N GLU A 46 2.00 -5.61 1.56
CA GLU A 46 1.70 -4.22 1.14
C GLU A 46 1.36 -4.09 -0.36
N GLY A 47 1.55 -5.16 -1.14
CA GLY A 47 1.25 -5.24 -2.57
C GLY A 47 2.32 -4.66 -3.49
N THR A 48 3.27 -3.86 -2.99
CA THR A 48 4.32 -3.27 -3.83
C THR A 48 5.61 -2.96 -3.07
N GLY A 49 6.75 -3.13 -3.76
CA GLY A 49 8.06 -2.77 -3.24
C GLY A 49 9.00 -2.25 -4.31
N ARG A 50 9.84 -1.29 -3.94
CA ARG A 50 10.85 -0.68 -4.79
C ARG A 50 12.18 -1.41 -4.61
N THR A 51 12.68 -1.98 -5.70
CA THR A 51 13.94 -2.72 -5.74
C THR A 51 15.15 -1.78 -5.73
N SER A 52 16.33 -2.32 -5.45
CA SER A 52 17.61 -1.60 -5.51
C SER A 52 17.94 -1.08 -6.91
N SER A 53 17.40 -1.72 -7.96
CA SER A 53 17.52 -1.25 -9.36
C SER A 53 16.54 -0.13 -9.70
N GLY A 54 15.65 0.24 -8.78
CA GLY A 54 14.63 1.28 -8.96
C GLY A 54 13.38 0.82 -9.70
N ARG A 55 13.27 -0.48 -10.01
CA ARG A 55 12.03 -1.11 -10.49
C ARG A 55 11.07 -1.32 -9.31
N TYR A 56 9.81 -1.62 -9.63
CA TYR A 56 8.81 -2.01 -8.64
C TYR A 56 8.48 -3.48 -8.83
N LEU A 57 8.67 -4.26 -7.76
CA LEU A 57 8.13 -5.59 -7.62
C LEU A 57 6.74 -5.43 -7.00
N ASN A 58 5.70 -5.70 -7.79
CA ASN A 58 4.32 -5.65 -7.34
C ASN A 58 3.79 -7.06 -7.11
N TRP A 59 2.75 -7.20 -6.30
CA TRP A 59 2.12 -8.46 -5.98
C TRP A 59 0.62 -8.29 -5.82
N SER A 60 -0.13 -9.30 -6.26
CA SER A 60 -1.54 -9.46 -5.91
C SER A 60 -1.90 -10.94 -5.88
N TYR A 61 -2.95 -11.29 -5.14
CA TYR A 61 -3.37 -12.67 -4.98
C TYR A 61 -3.75 -13.34 -6.32
N ASP A 62 -4.43 -12.61 -7.21
CA ASP A 62 -4.92 -13.16 -8.48
C ASP A 62 -3.86 -13.20 -9.60
N VAL A 63 -2.81 -12.39 -9.49
CA VAL A 63 -1.78 -12.21 -10.53
C VAL A 63 -0.44 -12.85 -10.16
N GLY A 64 -0.10 -12.93 -8.88
CA GLY A 64 1.24 -13.24 -8.42
C GLY A 64 2.16 -12.01 -8.48
N PHE A 65 3.48 -12.23 -8.56
CA PHE A 65 4.45 -11.14 -8.66
C PHE A 65 4.59 -10.62 -10.09
N TRP A 66 4.86 -9.33 -10.24
CA TRP A 66 5.35 -8.78 -11.51
C TRP A 66 6.28 -7.59 -11.33
N LEU A 67 7.13 -7.34 -12.33
CA LEU A 67 7.98 -6.16 -12.38
C LEU A 67 7.35 -5.02 -13.18
N ASP A 68 7.48 -3.79 -12.68
CA ASP A 68 7.01 -2.58 -13.34
C ASP A 68 7.96 -1.38 -13.09
N THR A 69 7.68 -0.27 -13.73
CA THR A 69 8.33 1.04 -13.59
C THR A 69 7.65 1.93 -12.54
N ALA A 70 6.47 1.52 -12.06
CA ALA A 70 5.67 2.26 -11.08
C ALA A 70 4.95 1.28 -10.10
N PRO A 71 4.59 1.75 -8.88
CA PRO A 71 3.68 1.02 -8.02
C PRO A 71 2.27 1.11 -8.60
N ARG A 72 1.56 -0.01 -8.69
CA ARG A 72 0.29 -0.10 -9.45
C ARG A 72 -0.94 -0.18 -8.54
N THR A 73 -2.01 0.50 -8.96
CA THR A 73 -3.36 0.26 -8.44
C THR A 73 -3.94 -1.01 -9.07
N SER A 74 -5.00 -1.55 -8.49
CA SER A 74 -5.70 -2.76 -8.97
C SER A 74 -6.14 -2.73 -10.43
N ASP A 75 -6.39 -1.55 -11.01
CA ASP A 75 -6.77 -1.36 -12.42
C ASP A 75 -5.59 -1.07 -13.37
N GLY A 76 -4.35 -1.14 -12.88
CA GLY A 76 -3.14 -0.86 -13.65
C GLY A 76 -2.74 0.63 -13.71
N GLY A 77 -3.47 1.51 -13.03
CA GLY A 77 -3.05 2.88 -12.73
C GLY A 77 -1.79 2.94 -11.85
N THR A 78 -1.40 4.13 -11.42
CA THR A 78 -0.22 4.33 -10.55
C THR A 78 -0.67 4.77 -9.16
N LEU A 79 -0.09 4.18 -8.13
CA LEU A 79 -0.28 4.62 -6.74
C LEU A 79 0.44 5.95 -6.53
N VAL A 80 -0.29 6.95 -6.04
CA VAL A 80 0.22 8.30 -5.77
C VAL A 80 0.16 8.58 -4.26
N PRO A 81 1.29 8.84 -3.60
CA PRO A 81 1.33 9.08 -2.16
C PRO A 81 0.41 10.23 -1.76
N PHE A 82 -0.37 10.07 -0.69
CA PHE A 82 -1.30 11.10 -0.19
C PHE A 82 -2.40 11.50 -1.19
N VAL A 83 -2.70 10.60 -2.13
CA VAL A 83 -3.80 10.74 -3.09
C VAL A 83 -4.53 9.41 -3.23
N SER A 84 -3.82 8.33 -3.49
CA SER A 84 -4.42 7.01 -3.67
C SER A 84 -4.92 6.41 -2.36
N ALA A 85 -6.15 5.91 -2.38
CA ALA A 85 -6.71 5.08 -1.31
C ALA A 85 -7.51 3.90 -1.87
N ALA A 86 -7.63 2.86 -1.05
CA ALA A 86 -8.40 1.65 -1.29
C ALA A 86 -9.61 1.57 -0.36
N ALA A 87 -10.76 1.20 -0.91
CA ALA A 87 -11.97 0.90 -0.16
C ALA A 87 -12.75 -0.22 -0.85
N ASP A 88 -13.74 -0.77 -0.15
CA ASP A 88 -14.73 -1.63 -0.80
C ASP A 88 -15.57 -0.76 -1.76
N PRO A 89 -15.66 -1.12 -3.06
CA PRO A 89 -16.36 -0.31 -4.06
C PRO A 89 -17.87 -0.21 -3.81
N THR A 90 -18.44 -1.10 -3.00
CA THR A 90 -19.85 -1.03 -2.58
C THR A 90 -20.10 -0.02 -1.45
N VAL A 91 -19.04 0.46 -0.80
CA VAL A 91 -19.08 1.46 0.28
C VAL A 91 -18.62 2.83 -0.24
N LEU A 92 -17.40 2.88 -0.80
CA LEU A 92 -16.83 4.06 -1.43
C LEU A 92 -16.40 3.67 -2.84
N PRO A 93 -17.21 4.01 -3.86
CA PRO A 93 -16.88 3.68 -5.24
C PRO A 93 -15.56 4.32 -5.68
N ARG A 94 -14.90 3.68 -6.64
CA ARG A 94 -13.74 4.25 -7.34
C ARG A 94 -14.04 5.66 -7.86
N GLY A 95 -13.07 6.56 -7.75
CA GLY A 95 -13.17 7.98 -8.10
C GLY A 95 -13.83 8.84 -7.02
N THR A 96 -14.28 8.26 -5.90
CA THR A 96 -14.77 9.05 -4.77
C THR A 96 -13.63 9.85 -4.18
N ARG A 97 -13.79 11.17 -4.14
CA ARG A 97 -12.88 12.08 -3.44
C ARG A 97 -13.36 12.34 -2.03
N PHE A 98 -12.41 12.46 -1.12
CA PHE A 98 -12.72 12.71 0.27
C PHE A 98 -11.59 13.42 1.00
N THR A 99 -11.96 14.05 2.10
CA THR A 99 -11.02 14.59 3.08
C THR A 99 -11.17 13.84 4.40
N ILE A 100 -10.04 13.63 5.09
CA ILE A 100 -10.07 13.15 6.47
C ILE A 100 -10.39 14.36 7.35
N ALA A 101 -11.62 14.44 7.86
CA ALA A 101 -12.07 15.53 8.73
C ALA A 101 -11.66 15.32 10.20
N GLY A 102 -11.39 14.08 10.59
CA GLY A 102 -10.84 13.74 11.91
C GLY A 102 -10.23 12.35 11.93
N CYS A 103 -9.05 12.23 12.55
CA CYS A 103 -8.23 11.02 12.49
C CYS A 103 -8.63 9.92 13.50
N GLY A 104 -9.62 10.17 14.36
CA GLY A 104 -10.08 9.18 15.33
C GLY A 104 -9.01 8.84 16.37
N SER A 105 -8.85 7.55 16.67
CA SER A 105 -7.96 7.00 17.71
C SER A 105 -7.20 5.77 17.22
N GLN A 106 -6.08 5.46 17.87
CA GLN A 106 -5.36 4.20 17.72
C GLN A 106 -6.08 3.05 18.45
N ASP A 107 -5.61 1.82 18.28
CA ASP A 107 -6.23 0.62 18.86
C ASP A 107 -6.21 0.60 20.41
N ASP A 108 -5.22 1.26 21.01
CA ASP A 108 -5.13 1.45 22.47
C ASP A 108 -6.01 2.60 23.00
N GLY A 109 -6.76 3.26 22.11
CA GLY A 109 -7.61 4.41 22.42
C GLY A 109 -6.87 5.75 22.49
N SER A 110 -5.56 5.78 22.30
CA SER A 110 -4.79 7.02 22.29
C SER A 110 -5.04 7.84 21.02
N ALA A 111 -4.74 9.15 21.07
CA ALA A 111 -4.79 10.00 19.91
C ALA A 111 -3.63 9.69 18.95
N PRO A 112 -3.85 9.74 17.62
CA PRO A 112 -2.77 9.54 16.66
C PRO A 112 -1.70 10.65 16.80
N PRO A 113 -0.44 10.35 16.43
CA PRO A 113 0.61 11.36 16.36
C PRO A 113 0.16 12.57 15.54
N GLN A 114 0.35 13.78 16.07
CA GLN A 114 -0.17 15.01 15.47
C GLN A 114 0.32 15.20 14.03
N ALA A 115 1.60 14.93 13.77
CA ALA A 115 2.19 15.06 12.44
C ALA A 115 1.54 14.13 11.41
N VAL A 116 1.24 12.90 11.81
CA VAL A 116 0.54 11.92 10.96
C VAL A 116 -0.88 12.41 10.69
N CYS A 117 -1.62 12.77 11.73
CA CYS A 117 -2.99 13.27 11.56
C CYS A 117 -3.04 14.52 10.66
N THR A 118 -2.13 15.48 10.84
CA THR A 118 -2.06 16.65 9.96
C THR A 118 -1.83 16.25 8.51
N ALA A 119 -0.84 15.40 8.22
CA ALA A 119 -0.56 14.96 6.86
C ALA A 119 -1.75 14.20 6.23
N LEU A 120 -2.46 13.38 7.00
CA LEU A 120 -3.66 12.68 6.52
C LEU A 120 -4.82 13.64 6.22
N ARG A 121 -4.95 14.73 6.96
CA ARG A 121 -6.03 15.72 6.76
C ARG A 121 -5.74 16.68 5.61
N ASP A 122 -4.47 16.98 5.37
CA ASP A 122 -4.01 17.92 4.33
C ASP A 122 -3.89 17.27 2.94
N ALA A 123 -4.11 15.97 2.83
CA ALA A 123 -3.99 15.17 1.62
C ALA A 123 -5.24 15.21 0.72
N ASP A 124 -5.04 14.99 -0.57
CA ASP A 124 -6.06 15.05 -1.64
C ASP A 124 -6.55 13.65 -2.00
N TRP A 125 -7.24 12.99 -1.07
CA TRP A 125 -7.57 11.56 -1.24
C TRP A 125 -8.62 11.27 -2.31
N GLU A 126 -8.38 10.21 -3.06
CA GLU A 126 -9.28 9.64 -4.06
C GLU A 126 -9.22 8.09 -3.98
N ILE A 127 -10.38 7.44 -4.07
CA ILE A 127 -10.43 5.98 -4.18
C ILE A 127 -9.96 5.57 -5.59
N THR A 128 -8.68 5.22 -5.70
CA THR A 128 -8.05 4.78 -6.96
C THR A 128 -7.60 3.32 -6.91
N ASP A 129 -7.77 2.66 -5.78
CA ASP A 129 -7.36 1.29 -5.57
C ASP A 129 -8.48 0.50 -4.89
N GLU A 130 -8.37 -0.82 -4.85
CA GLU A 130 -9.42 -1.68 -4.32
C GLU A 130 -8.82 -2.77 -3.44
N PHE A 131 -9.47 -3.06 -2.31
CA PHE A 131 -9.17 -4.28 -1.57
C PHE A 131 -9.49 -5.49 -2.44
N THR A 132 -8.77 -6.59 -2.24
CA THR A 132 -9.27 -7.89 -2.70
C THR A 132 -10.70 -8.08 -2.20
N PRO A 133 -11.69 -8.37 -3.07
CA PRO A 133 -13.09 -8.44 -2.69
C PRO A 133 -13.32 -9.32 -1.47
N GLY A 134 -13.96 -8.76 -0.43
CA GLY A 134 -14.27 -9.46 0.81
C GLY A 134 -13.23 -9.31 1.94
N LEU A 135 -12.06 -8.68 1.70
CA LEU A 135 -11.06 -8.44 2.74
C LEU A 135 -11.13 -7.05 3.40
N GLY A 136 -11.67 -6.05 2.71
CA GLY A 136 -11.83 -4.70 3.27
C GLY A 136 -13.01 -4.57 4.23
N GLY A 137 -14.14 -5.21 3.93
CA GLY A 137 -15.35 -5.02 4.73
C GLY A 137 -15.93 -3.60 4.67
N PRO A 138 -17.09 -3.35 5.30
CA PRO A 138 -17.90 -2.16 5.01
C PRO A 138 -17.35 -0.85 5.59
N LYS A 139 -16.27 -0.89 6.38
CA LYS A 139 -15.77 0.25 7.16
C LYS A 139 -14.24 0.34 7.20
N HIS A 140 -13.55 -0.24 6.22
CA HIS A 140 -12.12 -0.07 6.07
C HIS A 140 -11.79 0.83 4.90
N LEU A 141 -10.75 1.62 5.11
CA LEU A 141 -10.11 2.46 4.13
C LEU A 141 -8.61 2.21 4.32
N ASP A 142 -7.90 1.93 3.24
CA ASP A 142 -6.45 1.95 3.27
C ASP A 142 -5.93 3.12 2.47
N ALA A 143 -5.02 3.90 3.04
CA ALA A 143 -4.50 5.11 2.40
C ALA A 143 -3.02 4.92 2.10
N TYR A 144 -2.64 5.21 0.85
CA TYR A 144 -1.28 5.00 0.37
C TYR A 144 -0.40 6.19 0.73
N ILE A 145 0.67 5.93 1.50
CA ILE A 145 1.57 6.98 2.01
C ILE A 145 2.93 7.03 1.30
N GLY A 146 3.12 6.21 0.26
CA GLY A 146 4.34 6.19 -0.52
C GLY A 146 5.40 5.23 0.01
N PRO A 147 6.66 5.36 -0.44
CA PRO A 147 7.73 4.46 -0.03
C PRO A 147 8.14 4.61 1.42
N GLU A 148 8.58 3.50 2.03
CA GLU A 148 9.25 3.52 3.34
C GLU A 148 10.40 4.54 3.33
N THR A 149 10.57 5.21 4.47
CA THR A 149 11.56 6.29 4.61
C THR A 149 12.84 5.86 5.32
N GLY A 150 12.85 4.69 5.97
CA GLY A 150 13.99 4.20 6.74
C GLY A 150 13.81 2.75 7.22
N PRO A 151 14.89 2.15 7.77
CA PRO A 151 14.78 0.87 8.47
C PRO A 151 13.87 0.99 9.70
N GLY A 152 13.17 -0.08 10.06
CA GLY A 152 12.20 -0.07 11.16
C GLY A 152 10.99 0.82 10.89
N PHE A 153 10.57 0.96 9.62
CA PHE A 153 9.42 1.78 9.25
C PHE A 153 8.14 1.36 9.98
N THR A 154 7.98 0.06 10.23
CA THR A 154 6.85 -0.52 10.98
C THR A 154 6.86 -0.17 12.47
N ASP A 155 7.98 0.29 13.03
CA ASP A 155 8.07 0.84 14.38
C ASP A 155 7.83 2.37 14.41
N SER A 156 7.64 2.98 13.25
CA SER A 156 7.46 4.43 13.13
C SER A 156 6.01 4.86 13.34
N ALA A 157 5.82 6.15 13.61
CA ALA A 157 4.49 6.76 13.72
C ALA A 157 3.62 6.60 12.45
N TRP A 158 4.23 6.33 11.29
CA TRP A 158 3.52 6.19 10.01
C TRP A 158 2.91 4.81 9.81
N TYR A 159 3.37 3.80 10.54
CA TYR A 159 2.77 2.47 10.55
C TYR A 159 1.66 2.43 11.60
N VAL A 160 0.48 2.92 11.22
CA VAL A 160 -0.64 3.10 12.13
C VAL A 160 -1.95 2.61 11.54
N SER A 161 -2.78 2.04 12.41
CA SER A 161 -4.19 1.77 12.17
C SER A 161 -5.04 2.71 13.01
N LEU A 162 -6.04 3.33 12.37
CA LEU A 162 -6.90 4.33 13.00
C LEU A 162 -8.35 3.87 12.96
N THR A 163 -9.05 4.08 14.07
CA THR A 163 -10.46 3.74 14.25
C THR A 163 -11.27 5.00 14.49
N GLY A 164 -12.52 5.02 14.03
CA GLY A 164 -13.39 6.20 14.19
C GLY A 164 -12.96 7.40 13.35
N VAL A 165 -12.21 7.17 12.26
CA VAL A 165 -11.87 8.20 11.28
C VAL A 165 -13.17 8.77 10.69
N ARG A 166 -13.24 10.09 10.59
CA ARG A 166 -14.38 10.80 9.98
C ARG A 166 -13.96 11.33 8.62
N LEU A 167 -14.71 10.95 7.60
CA LEU A 167 -14.53 11.42 6.22
C LEU A 167 -15.55 12.51 5.91
N THR A 168 -15.16 13.44 5.04
CA THR A 168 -16.09 14.31 4.30
C THR A 168 -15.91 14.00 2.83
N LEU A 169 -17.01 13.68 2.16
CA LEU A 169 -17.03 13.38 0.73
C LEU A 169 -17.30 14.67 -0.04
N ASP A 170 -16.67 14.81 -1.21
CA ASP A 170 -16.85 15.96 -2.11
C ASP A 170 -18.03 15.79 -3.07
#